data_AF-A0A7K8VLK9-F1
#
_entry.id   AF-A0A7K8VLK9-F1
#
_cell.length_a   1.000
_cell.length_b   1.000
_cell.length_c   1.000
_cell.angle_alpha   90.00
_cell.angle_beta   90.00
_cell.angle_gamma   90.00
#
_symmetry.space_group_name_H-M   'P 1'
#
loop_
_entity.id
_entity.type
_entity.pdbx_description
1 polymer ?
#
loop_
_entity_poly.entity_id
_entity_poly.type
_entity_poly.pdbx_seq_one_letter_code
_entity_poly.pdbx_strand_id
1 'polypeptide(L)'
;LGIPSTSAEDAAVAKNLGISFTEVIETLPNGLEKVINSAEITGMTRQEALKAITHQAKNKRIGGDLTSDKLRDWLISRQRYWGTPIPIVHCQTCGTVPVPYEDLPVVLPSVTTFTGKGASPLETAPEWVNCSCPRCKAAARREVDTMDTFVDSAWYYLRYTDPHNTDRPFNSDLADYWMPVDLYIGGKEHAVMHLFYARFFSHFFHDLKMTKHK
;
A
#
# COMPACT_ATOMS: atom_id res chain seq x y z
N LEU A 1 -0.02 14.13 17.38
CA LEU A 1 0.52 14.38 18.72
C LEU A 1 1.65 15.37 18.54
N GLY A 2 1.55 16.58 19.11
CA GLY A 2 2.70 17.50 19.13
C GLY A 2 3.52 17.25 20.39
N ILE A 3 4.85 17.23 20.27
CA ILE A 3 5.78 17.03 21.41
C ILE A 3 6.76 18.22 21.46
N PRO A 4 6.32 19.37 22.01
CA PRO A 4 7.10 20.61 22.03
C PRO A 4 8.54 20.48 22.57
N SER A 5 8.76 19.64 23.57
CA SER A 5 10.09 19.40 24.16
C SER A 5 11.10 18.76 23.21
N THR A 6 10.65 18.21 22.08
CA THR A 6 11.53 17.52 21.11
C THR A 6 11.35 17.99 19.68
N SER A 7 10.44 18.93 19.43
CA SER A 7 10.07 19.42 18.11
C SER A 7 9.96 20.95 18.15
N ALA A 8 10.84 21.63 17.41
CA ALA A 8 10.86 23.10 17.36
C ALA A 8 9.56 23.68 16.77
N GLU A 9 8.94 22.98 15.82
CA GLU A 9 7.65 23.37 15.24
C GLU A 9 6.54 23.27 16.29
N ASP A 10 6.47 22.15 17.03
CA ASP A 10 5.49 21.99 18.09
C ASP A 10 5.72 22.99 19.24
N ALA A 11 6.97 23.31 19.56
CA ALA A 11 7.32 24.34 20.54
C ALA A 11 6.86 25.72 20.12
N ALA A 12 6.99 26.07 18.84
CA ALA A 12 6.50 27.32 18.30
C ALA A 12 4.96 27.41 18.39
N VAL A 13 4.26 26.33 18.04
CA VAL A 13 2.79 26.25 18.17
C VAL A 13 2.37 26.38 19.64
N ALA A 14 3.01 25.64 20.55
CA ALA A 14 2.71 25.71 21.98
C ALA A 14 2.93 27.12 22.54
N LYS A 15 4.04 27.77 22.17
CA LYS A 15 4.34 29.15 22.54
C LYS A 15 3.27 30.13 22.04
N ASN A 16 2.87 30.01 20.79
CA ASN A 16 1.86 30.89 20.19
C ASN A 16 0.48 30.72 20.84
N LEU A 17 0.16 29.51 21.30
CA LEU A 17 -1.10 29.21 21.96
C LEU A 17 -1.04 29.38 23.49
N GLY A 18 0.11 29.77 24.06
CA GLY A 18 0.29 29.88 25.51
C GLY A 18 0.20 28.54 26.26
N ILE A 19 0.49 27.43 25.59
CA ILE A 19 0.45 26.08 26.16
C ILE A 19 1.80 25.77 26.82
N SER A 20 1.78 25.50 28.12
CA SER A 20 2.95 24.98 28.84
C SER A 20 3.19 23.51 28.51
N PHE A 21 4.46 23.10 28.45
CA PHE A 21 4.86 21.70 28.24
C PHE A 21 6.01 21.31 29.18
N THR A 22 6.18 20.01 29.37
CA THR A 22 7.23 19.42 30.22
C THR A 22 8.35 18.87 29.36
N GLU A 23 9.60 19.06 29.80
CA GLU A 23 10.76 18.44 29.17
C GLU A 23 10.77 16.93 29.43
N VAL A 24 10.94 16.15 28.35
CA VAL A 24 11.00 14.67 28.41
C VAL A 24 12.35 14.11 27.97
N ILE A 25 13.26 14.97 27.49
CA ILE A 25 14.63 14.61 27.11
C ILE A 25 15.60 15.56 27.82
N GLU A 26 16.67 15.01 28.37
CA GLU A 26 17.81 15.74 28.90
C GLU A 26 19.05 15.42 28.06
N THR A 27 19.74 16.45 27.59
CA THR A 27 21.06 16.32 26.94
C THR A 27 22.16 16.50 27.99
N LEU A 28 22.93 15.44 28.21
CA LEU A 28 24.04 15.42 29.15
C LEU A 28 25.26 16.20 28.60
N PRO A 29 26.23 16.61 29.46
CA PRO A 29 27.42 17.34 29.02
C PRO A 29 28.29 16.62 27.97
N ASN A 30 28.19 15.30 27.90
CA ASN A 30 28.88 14.48 26.90
C ASN A 30 28.09 14.31 25.58
N GLY A 31 26.97 15.03 25.42
CA GLY A 31 26.11 15.00 24.24
C GLY A 31 25.12 13.82 24.19
N LEU A 32 25.12 12.93 25.18
CA LEU A 32 24.15 11.83 25.23
C LEU A 32 22.78 12.32 25.71
N GLU A 33 21.72 11.76 25.14
CA GLU A 33 20.34 12.06 25.52
C GLU A 33 19.74 10.97 26.41
N LYS A 34 19.07 11.38 27.49
CA LYS A 34 18.27 10.50 28.36
C LYS A 34 16.83 10.96 28.42
N VAL A 35 15.93 10.00 28.60
CA VAL A 35 14.51 10.29 28.84
C VAL A 35 14.33 10.71 30.30
N ILE A 36 13.62 11.80 30.53
CA ILE A 36 13.24 12.32 31.86
C ILE A 36 11.72 12.45 31.97
N ASN A 37 11.21 12.58 33.20
CA ASN A 37 9.78 12.83 33.48
C ASN A 37 8.81 11.86 32.77
N SER A 38 9.19 10.60 32.60
CA SER A 38 8.47 9.64 31.73
C SER A 38 8.21 8.30 32.42
N ALA A 39 7.88 8.32 33.72
CA ALA A 39 7.57 7.12 34.51
C ALA A 39 8.65 6.02 34.38
N GLU A 40 8.27 4.78 34.08
CA GLU A 40 9.13 3.59 34.07
C GLU A 40 10.29 3.62 33.05
N ILE A 41 10.24 4.53 32.06
CA ILE A 41 11.32 4.71 31.07
C ILE A 41 12.25 5.86 31.41
N THR A 42 12.06 6.52 32.55
CA THR A 42 12.95 7.59 33.02
C THR A 42 14.37 7.05 33.24
N GLY A 43 15.37 7.78 32.75
CA GLY A 43 16.79 7.43 32.82
C GLY A 43 17.29 6.56 31.65
N MET A 44 16.40 6.00 30.84
CA MET A 44 16.75 5.24 29.64
C MET A 44 17.31 6.15 28.54
N THR A 45 18.17 5.61 27.69
CA THR A 45 18.51 6.26 26.41
C THR A 45 17.31 6.24 25.47
N ARG A 46 17.31 7.08 24.43
CA ARG A 46 16.22 7.11 23.44
C ARG A 46 15.98 5.78 22.76
N GLN A 47 17.05 5.05 22.45
CA GLN A 47 16.94 3.76 21.78
C GLN A 47 16.33 2.69 22.69
N GLU A 48 16.71 2.68 23.97
CA GLU A 48 16.12 1.80 24.98
C GLU A 48 14.65 2.13 25.22
N ALA A 49 14.33 3.42 25.40
CA ALA A 49 12.97 3.89 25.59
C ALA A 49 12.06 3.55 24.41
N LEU A 50 12.53 3.71 23.17
CA LEU A 50 11.77 3.30 21.97
C LEU A 50 11.44 1.81 21.99
N LYS A 51 12.42 0.94 22.32
CA LYS A 51 12.20 -0.51 22.43
C LYS A 51 11.21 -0.85 23.55
N ALA A 52 11.35 -0.20 24.71
CA ALA A 52 10.46 -0.41 25.85
C ALA A 52 9.01 0.01 25.53
N ILE A 53 8.81 1.21 24.99
CA ILE A 53 7.48 1.72 24.62
C ILE A 53 6.82 0.85 23.56
N THR A 54 7.55 0.49 22.48
CA THR A 54 7.00 -0.34 21.41
C THR A 54 6.60 -1.73 21.93
N HIS A 55 7.41 -2.33 22.80
CA HIS A 55 7.06 -3.60 23.44
C HIS A 55 5.82 -3.47 24.36
N GLN A 56 5.75 -2.43 25.18
CA GLN A 56 4.57 -2.17 26.03
C GLN A 56 3.30 -1.97 25.20
N ALA A 57 3.38 -1.22 24.10
CA ALA A 57 2.25 -0.99 23.19
C ALA A 57 1.76 -2.31 22.56
N LYS A 58 2.68 -3.19 22.15
CA LYS A 58 2.36 -4.52 21.63
C LYS A 58 1.68 -5.39 22.68
N ASN A 59 2.19 -5.42 23.90
CA ASN A 59 1.60 -6.19 25.01
C ASN A 59 0.19 -5.69 25.36
N LYS A 60 -0.05 -4.38 25.24
CA LYS A 60 -1.37 -3.76 25.44
C LYS A 60 -2.30 -3.90 24.21
N ARG A 61 -1.82 -4.45 23.09
CA ARG A 61 -2.56 -4.57 21.82
C ARG A 61 -3.07 -3.24 21.27
N ILE A 62 -2.29 -2.18 21.44
CA ILE A 62 -2.61 -0.82 20.96
C ILE A 62 -1.67 -0.36 19.83
N GLY A 63 -1.01 -1.30 19.15
CA GLY A 63 0.00 -1.04 18.12
C GLY A 63 1.42 -1.26 18.63
N GLY A 64 2.35 -0.37 18.25
CA GLY A 64 3.77 -0.48 18.61
C GLY A 64 4.68 -0.94 17.46
N ASP A 65 4.15 -0.98 16.23
CA ASP A 65 4.93 -1.22 15.03
C ASP A 65 5.50 0.10 14.50
N LEU A 66 6.75 0.05 14.03
CA LEU A 66 7.38 1.21 13.41
C LEU A 66 6.75 1.45 12.04
N THR A 67 6.26 2.68 11.83
CA THR A 67 5.69 3.12 10.56
C THR A 67 6.52 4.25 9.97
N SER A 68 6.48 4.41 8.65
CA SER A 68 7.03 5.61 8.01
C SER A 68 5.99 6.72 8.03
N ASP A 69 6.41 7.92 8.42
CA ASP A 69 5.64 9.16 8.33
C ASP A 69 5.46 9.66 6.89
N LYS A 70 6.38 9.27 6.00
CA LYS A 70 6.45 9.68 4.59
C LYS A 70 5.71 8.73 3.64
N LEU A 71 5.76 7.42 3.91
CA LEU A 71 5.05 6.46 3.07
C LEU A 71 3.54 6.59 3.28
N ARG A 72 2.82 6.41 2.18
CA ARG A 72 1.36 6.41 2.11
C ARG A 72 0.93 5.17 1.33
N ASP A 73 -0.32 4.77 1.53
CA ASP A 73 -0.89 3.70 0.75
C ASP A 73 -0.89 4.05 -0.74
N TRP A 74 -0.73 3.03 -1.57
CA TRP A 74 -0.70 3.21 -3.01
C TRP A 74 -2.12 3.37 -3.57
N LEU A 75 -2.41 4.58 -4.06
CA LEU A 75 -3.62 4.85 -4.82
C LEU A 75 -3.51 4.17 -6.20
N ILE A 76 -4.18 3.03 -6.40
CA ILE A 76 -4.13 2.28 -7.66
C ILE A 76 -5.26 2.63 -8.64
N SER A 77 -6.40 3.14 -8.18
CA SER A 77 -7.52 3.41 -9.08
C SER A 77 -7.27 4.62 -9.99
N ARG A 78 -7.62 4.50 -11.27
CA ARG A 78 -7.46 5.53 -12.30
C ARG A 78 -8.77 5.71 -13.06
N GLN A 79 -9.20 6.97 -13.20
CA GLN A 79 -10.35 7.35 -14.02
C GLN A 79 -9.94 7.41 -15.51
N ARG A 80 -9.40 6.31 -16.03
CA ARG A 80 -8.91 6.17 -17.40
C ARG A 80 -9.46 4.91 -18.04
N TYR A 81 -9.63 4.98 -19.36
CA TYR A 81 -10.07 3.83 -20.15
C TYR A 81 -8.98 2.77 -20.28
N TRP A 82 -7.77 3.18 -20.70
CA TRP A 82 -6.72 2.23 -21.05
C TRP A 82 -5.97 1.74 -19.82
N GLY A 83 -6.49 0.68 -19.21
CA GLY A 83 -5.90 -0.01 -18.07
C GLY A 83 -6.69 -1.26 -17.71
N THR A 84 -6.19 -2.03 -16.76
CA THR A 84 -6.83 -3.26 -16.29
C THR A 84 -8.10 -2.94 -15.50
N PRO A 85 -9.30 -3.42 -15.88
CA PRO A 85 -10.50 -3.23 -15.08
C PRO A 85 -10.34 -3.81 -13.67
N ILE A 86 -10.73 -3.03 -12.66
CA ILE A 86 -10.69 -3.50 -11.27
C ILE A 86 -11.81 -4.54 -11.07
N PRO A 87 -11.51 -5.78 -10.61
CA PRO A 87 -12.47 -6.89 -10.54
C PRO A 87 -13.40 -6.77 -9.31
N ILE A 88 -14.12 -5.66 -9.22
CA ILE A 88 -15.05 -5.31 -8.15
C ILE A 88 -16.43 -5.00 -8.73
N VAL A 89 -17.47 -5.39 -7.99
CA VAL A 89 -18.88 -5.11 -8.24
C VAL A 89 -19.48 -4.39 -7.02
N HIS A 90 -20.17 -3.29 -7.28
CA HIS A 90 -20.90 -2.48 -6.30
C HIS A 90 -22.38 -2.89 -6.28
N CYS A 91 -22.82 -3.48 -5.18
CA CYS A 91 -24.19 -3.92 -4.96
C CYS A 91 -24.83 -3.14 -3.82
N GLN A 92 -26.06 -2.65 -4.00
CA GLN A 92 -26.77 -1.90 -2.95
C GLN A 92 -27.05 -2.72 -1.68
N THR A 93 -27.20 -4.04 -1.81
CA THR A 93 -27.46 -4.94 -0.67
C THR A 93 -26.19 -5.51 -0.05
N CYS A 94 -25.20 -5.87 -0.87
CA CYS A 94 -23.99 -6.57 -0.41
C CYS A 94 -22.76 -5.68 -0.26
N GLY A 95 -22.82 -4.41 -0.68
CA GLY A 95 -21.68 -3.50 -0.69
C GLY A 95 -20.70 -3.80 -1.83
N THR A 96 -19.41 -3.66 -1.55
CA THR A 96 -18.30 -3.95 -2.46
C THR A 96 -18.00 -5.44 -2.48
N VAL A 97 -18.20 -6.09 -3.62
CA VAL A 97 -18.07 -7.53 -3.79
C VAL A 97 -17.01 -7.84 -4.87
N PRO A 98 -16.04 -8.72 -4.61
CA PRO A 98 -15.10 -9.14 -5.64
C PRO A 98 -15.79 -9.97 -6.72
N VAL A 99 -15.33 -9.84 -7.96
CA VAL A 99 -15.67 -10.75 -9.05
C VAL A 99 -15.11 -12.15 -8.72
N PRO A 100 -15.87 -13.25 -8.92
CA PRO A 100 -15.37 -14.61 -8.73
C PRO A 100 -14.16 -14.92 -9.62
N TYR A 101 -13.28 -15.83 -9.18
CA TYR A 101 -12.06 -16.18 -9.92
C TYR A 101 -12.38 -16.80 -11.29
N GLU A 102 -13.43 -17.62 -11.35
CA GLU A 102 -13.93 -18.27 -12.56
C GLU A 102 -14.52 -17.29 -13.59
N ASP A 103 -14.91 -16.09 -13.15
CA ASP A 103 -15.45 -15.03 -14.00
C ASP A 103 -14.34 -14.06 -14.49
N LEU A 104 -13.08 -14.31 -14.14
CA LEU A 104 -11.94 -13.57 -14.66
C LEU A 104 -11.55 -14.09 -16.06
N PRO A 105 -11.05 -13.20 -16.94
CA PRO A 105 -10.82 -11.78 -16.73
C PRO A 105 -12.08 -10.93 -16.89
N VAL A 106 -12.15 -9.81 -16.15
CA VAL A 106 -13.09 -8.73 -16.49
C VAL A 106 -12.52 -8.01 -17.71
N VAL A 107 -13.03 -8.37 -18.89
CA VAL A 107 -12.53 -7.84 -20.16
C VAL A 107 -12.90 -6.36 -20.29
N LEU A 108 -11.92 -5.51 -20.65
CA LEU A 108 -12.12 -4.09 -20.94
C LEU A 108 -13.10 -3.96 -22.14
N PRO A 109 -14.22 -3.24 -22.01
CA PRO A 109 -15.20 -3.11 -23.08
C PRO A 109 -14.66 -2.18 -24.17
N SER A 110 -15.13 -2.34 -25.40
CA SER A 110 -14.87 -1.35 -26.44
C SER A 110 -15.70 -0.08 -26.18
N VAL A 111 -15.03 1.06 -26.06
CA VAL A 111 -15.68 2.38 -25.94
C VAL A 111 -15.18 3.28 -27.06
N THR A 112 -16.09 3.99 -27.71
CA THR A 112 -15.78 4.84 -28.88
C THR A 112 -15.68 6.34 -28.55
N THR A 113 -16.16 6.75 -27.37
CA THR A 113 -16.27 8.17 -27.00
C THR A 113 -15.31 8.49 -25.86
N PHE A 114 -14.35 9.38 -26.13
CA PHE A 114 -13.41 9.88 -25.14
C PHE A 114 -13.55 11.39 -25.01
N THR A 115 -14.09 11.85 -23.88
CA THR A 115 -14.30 13.28 -23.60
C THR A 115 -13.01 13.99 -23.17
N GLY A 116 -12.00 13.23 -22.73
CA GLY A 116 -10.73 13.76 -22.19
C GLY A 116 -10.85 14.50 -20.85
N LYS A 117 -12.07 14.64 -20.31
CA LYS A 117 -12.38 15.32 -19.06
C LYS A 117 -13.57 14.64 -18.38
N GLY A 118 -13.57 14.61 -17.04
CA GLY A 118 -14.68 14.08 -16.24
C GLY A 118 -14.46 12.66 -15.75
N ALA A 119 -15.55 11.93 -15.56
CA ALA A 119 -15.57 10.57 -15.03
C ALA A 119 -14.92 9.56 -15.99
N SER A 120 -14.71 8.33 -15.49
CA SER A 120 -14.10 7.26 -16.29
C SER A 120 -14.89 7.02 -17.58
N PRO A 121 -14.22 6.89 -18.75
CA PRO A 121 -14.90 6.57 -20.00
C PRO A 121 -15.73 5.27 -19.95
N LEU A 122 -15.40 4.36 -19.03
CA LEU A 122 -16.15 3.11 -18.83
C LEU A 122 -17.58 3.35 -18.35
N GLU A 123 -17.89 4.48 -17.73
CA GLU A 123 -19.26 4.85 -17.36
C GLU A 123 -20.19 4.98 -18.56
N THR A 124 -19.65 5.25 -19.75
CA THR A 124 -20.43 5.40 -20.98
C THR A 124 -20.83 4.07 -21.63
N ALA A 125 -20.43 2.93 -21.05
CA ALA A 125 -20.75 1.58 -21.53
C ALA A 125 -21.76 0.87 -20.60
N PRO A 126 -23.06 1.25 -20.61
CA PRO A 126 -24.05 0.72 -19.66
C PRO A 126 -24.21 -0.80 -19.73
N GLU A 127 -24.07 -1.40 -20.90
CA GLU A 127 -24.14 -2.86 -21.09
C GLU A 127 -23.00 -3.62 -20.40
N TRP A 128 -21.86 -2.96 -20.18
CA TRP A 128 -20.73 -3.54 -19.45
C TRP A 128 -20.79 -3.20 -17.96
N VAL A 129 -21.15 -1.95 -17.63
CA VAL A 129 -21.23 -1.46 -16.24
C VAL A 129 -22.32 -2.18 -15.48
N ASN A 130 -23.51 -2.35 -16.06
CA ASN A 130 -24.62 -3.01 -15.40
C ASN A 130 -24.40 -4.53 -15.38
N CYS A 131 -24.45 -5.12 -14.19
CA CYS A 131 -24.27 -6.56 -14.02
C CYS A 131 -25.14 -7.08 -12.87
N SER A 132 -25.12 -8.40 -12.67
CA SER A 132 -25.74 -9.02 -11.50
C SER A 132 -24.70 -9.17 -10.39
N CYS A 133 -25.07 -8.90 -9.15
CA CYS A 133 -24.21 -9.15 -7.99
C CYS A 133 -23.87 -10.65 -7.93
N PRO A 134 -22.58 -11.03 -7.86
CA PRO A 134 -22.22 -12.45 -7.84
C PRO A 134 -22.74 -13.16 -6.58
N ARG A 135 -22.92 -12.42 -5.46
CA ARG A 135 -23.38 -12.93 -4.16
C ARG A 135 -24.90 -13.11 -4.06
N CYS A 136 -25.70 -12.10 -4.41
CA CYS A 136 -27.16 -12.14 -4.22
C CYS A 136 -27.98 -12.09 -5.51
N LYS A 137 -27.33 -12.00 -6.68
CA LYS A 137 -27.94 -11.91 -8.01
C LYS A 137 -28.80 -10.67 -8.28
N ALA A 138 -28.94 -9.75 -7.32
CA ALA A 138 -29.60 -8.46 -7.54
C ALA A 138 -28.81 -7.58 -8.52
N ALA A 139 -29.46 -6.55 -9.06
CA ALA A 139 -28.80 -5.55 -9.92
C ALA A 139 -27.61 -4.90 -9.21
N ALA A 140 -26.50 -4.77 -9.93
CA ALA A 140 -25.25 -4.22 -9.43
C ALA A 140 -24.50 -3.50 -10.56
N ARG A 141 -23.42 -2.79 -10.20
CA ARG A 141 -22.58 -2.05 -11.14
C ARG A 141 -21.13 -2.46 -10.99
N ARG A 142 -20.40 -2.69 -12.08
CA ARG A 142 -18.95 -2.92 -12.03
C ARG A 142 -18.21 -1.65 -11.60
N GLU A 143 -17.04 -1.83 -11.00
CA GLU A 143 -16.07 -0.75 -10.87
C GLU A 143 -15.69 -0.22 -12.26
N VAL A 144 -15.65 1.10 -12.40
CA VAL A 144 -15.40 1.80 -13.66
C VAL A 144 -14.01 2.41 -13.72
N ASP A 145 -13.29 2.42 -12.60
CA ASP A 145 -11.87 2.72 -12.58
C ASP A 145 -11.03 1.53 -13.06
N THR A 146 -9.88 1.86 -13.65
CA THR A 146 -8.84 0.90 -14.02
C THR A 146 -7.66 0.96 -13.06
N MET A 147 -6.83 -0.08 -13.04
CA MET A 147 -5.61 -0.10 -12.26
C MET A 147 -4.53 0.79 -12.87
N ASP A 148 -3.74 1.42 -12.01
CA ASP A 148 -2.52 2.12 -12.33
C ASP A 148 -1.51 1.21 -13.04
N THR A 149 -0.79 1.74 -14.04
CA THR A 149 0.11 0.94 -14.88
C THR A 149 1.29 0.34 -14.10
N PHE A 150 1.62 0.90 -12.93
CA PHE A 150 2.64 0.30 -12.06
C PHE A 150 2.18 -1.03 -11.45
N VAL A 151 0.88 -1.32 -11.40
CA VAL A 151 0.38 -2.65 -10.96
C VAL A 151 0.90 -3.72 -11.92
N ASP A 152 0.82 -3.48 -13.23
CA ASP A 152 1.28 -4.44 -14.24
C ASP A 152 2.81 -4.58 -14.21
N SER A 153 3.53 -3.45 -14.08
CA SER A 153 4.99 -3.47 -14.04
C SER A 153 5.56 -3.96 -12.71
N ALA A 154 4.77 -4.05 -11.64
CA ALA A 154 5.26 -4.49 -10.33
C ALA A 154 5.58 -5.99 -10.27
N TRP A 155 5.16 -6.80 -11.26
CA TRP A 155 5.36 -8.26 -11.22
C TRP A 155 5.69 -8.93 -12.55
N TYR A 156 5.81 -8.18 -13.65
CA TYR A 156 6.10 -8.74 -14.99
C TYR A 156 7.35 -9.65 -15.03
N TYR A 157 8.36 -9.37 -14.20
CA TYR A 157 9.59 -10.16 -14.12
C TYR A 157 9.33 -11.59 -13.64
N LEU A 158 8.31 -11.81 -12.79
CA LEU A 158 7.86 -13.15 -12.40
C LEU A 158 7.07 -13.81 -13.53
N ARG A 159 6.25 -13.04 -14.26
CA ARG A 159 5.49 -13.58 -15.40
C ARG A 159 6.40 -14.11 -16.50
N TYR A 160 7.57 -13.51 -16.73
CA TYR A 160 8.54 -14.03 -17.70
C TYR A 160 9.07 -15.43 -17.39
N THR A 161 9.03 -15.86 -16.13
CA THR A 161 9.44 -17.22 -15.75
C THR A 161 8.47 -18.28 -16.25
N ASP A 162 7.21 -17.90 -16.52
CA ASP A 162 6.14 -18.79 -16.98
C ASP A 162 5.05 -18.01 -17.77
N PRO A 163 5.36 -17.51 -18.98
CA PRO A 163 4.55 -16.50 -19.66
C PRO A 163 3.24 -17.03 -20.23
N HIS A 164 3.10 -18.35 -20.38
CA HIS A 164 1.94 -18.99 -21.01
C HIS A 164 1.02 -19.71 -20.01
N ASN A 165 1.28 -19.60 -18.70
CA ASN A 165 0.42 -20.21 -17.68
C ASN A 165 -0.99 -19.61 -17.71
N THR A 166 -2.00 -20.45 -17.91
CA THR A 166 -3.41 -20.03 -17.95
C THR A 166 -4.14 -20.19 -16.62
N ASP A 167 -3.53 -20.88 -15.64
CA ASP A 167 -4.18 -21.23 -14.37
C ASP A 167 -3.73 -20.31 -13.23
N ARG A 168 -2.54 -19.72 -13.33
CA ARG A 168 -1.90 -18.91 -12.28
C ARG A 168 -1.10 -17.76 -12.88
N PRO A 169 -0.76 -16.73 -12.07
CA PRO A 169 0.17 -15.68 -12.49
C PRO A 169 1.52 -16.24 -12.98
N PHE A 170 2.06 -17.26 -12.32
CA PHE A 170 3.26 -18.00 -12.69
C PHE A 170 3.34 -19.30 -11.85
N ASN A 171 4.12 -20.29 -12.30
CA ASN A 171 4.47 -21.47 -11.51
C ASN A 171 5.57 -21.14 -10.47
N SER A 172 5.39 -21.58 -9.23
CA SER A 172 6.32 -21.29 -8.12
C SER A 172 7.70 -21.91 -8.29
N ASP A 173 7.80 -23.13 -8.82
CA ASP A 173 9.09 -23.80 -9.04
C ASP A 173 9.90 -23.10 -10.13
N LEU A 174 9.23 -22.63 -11.19
CA LEU A 174 9.86 -21.85 -12.26
C LEU A 174 10.31 -20.48 -11.75
N ALA A 175 9.47 -19.79 -10.97
CA ALA A 175 9.85 -18.54 -10.34
C ALA A 175 11.06 -18.73 -9.41
N ASP A 176 11.07 -19.76 -8.58
CA ASP A 176 12.15 -20.03 -7.64
C ASP A 176 13.46 -20.48 -8.29
N TYR A 177 13.37 -21.06 -9.49
CA TYR A 177 14.52 -21.42 -10.32
C TYR A 177 15.17 -20.20 -10.98
N TRP A 178 14.36 -19.30 -11.55
CA TRP A 178 14.86 -18.15 -12.32
C TRP A 178 15.17 -16.92 -11.46
N MET A 179 14.54 -16.79 -10.30
CA MET A 179 14.73 -15.63 -9.41
C MET A 179 15.83 -15.90 -8.36
N PRO A 180 16.43 -14.84 -7.79
CA PRO A 180 16.20 -13.42 -8.09
C PRO A 180 16.80 -12.98 -9.43
N VAL A 181 16.41 -11.80 -9.92
CA VAL A 181 17.08 -11.19 -11.08
C VAL A 181 18.52 -10.81 -10.69
N ASP A 182 19.51 -11.43 -11.34
CA ASP A 182 20.94 -11.20 -11.04
C ASP A 182 21.40 -9.77 -11.37
N LEU A 183 20.93 -9.24 -12.51
CA LEU A 183 21.28 -7.91 -13.00
C LEU A 183 20.04 -7.22 -13.56
N TYR A 184 19.57 -6.19 -12.86
CA TYR A 184 18.48 -5.35 -13.31
C TYR A 184 19.01 -3.99 -13.78
N ILE A 185 18.87 -3.69 -15.07
CA ILE A 185 19.36 -2.45 -15.70
C ILE A 185 18.17 -1.52 -15.95
N GLY A 186 18.22 -0.31 -15.41
CA GLY A 186 17.16 0.69 -15.59
C GLY A 186 17.60 2.10 -15.20
N GLY A 187 16.82 3.10 -15.58
CA GLY A 187 17.10 4.50 -15.26
C GLY A 187 16.70 4.88 -13.82
N LYS A 188 17.36 5.92 -13.29
CA LYS A 188 17.18 6.39 -11.90
C LYS A 188 15.78 6.94 -11.61
N GLU A 189 15.04 7.34 -12.64
CA GLU A 189 13.67 7.85 -12.57
C GLU A 189 12.69 6.84 -11.96
N HIS A 190 13.03 5.55 -11.98
CA HIS A 190 12.22 4.47 -11.45
C HIS A 190 12.50 4.12 -9.98
N ALA A 191 13.43 4.83 -9.32
CA ALA A 191 13.94 4.46 -8.00
C ALA A 191 12.89 4.48 -6.87
N VAL A 192 11.96 5.43 -6.90
CA VAL A 192 10.98 5.65 -5.81
C VAL A 192 9.57 5.16 -6.12
N MET A 193 9.33 4.67 -7.35
CA MET A 193 8.03 4.14 -7.77
C MET A 193 8.18 2.66 -8.15
N HIS A 194 8.48 2.37 -9.42
CA HIS A 194 8.59 1.00 -9.94
C HIS A 194 9.46 0.09 -9.07
N LEU A 195 10.68 0.48 -8.71
CA LEU A 195 11.55 -0.37 -7.88
C LEU A 195 10.98 -0.60 -6.47
N PHE A 196 10.21 0.35 -5.95
CA PHE A 196 9.53 0.18 -4.67
C PHE A 196 8.32 -0.77 -4.80
N TYR A 197 7.47 -0.57 -5.80
CA TYR A 197 6.29 -1.41 -6.05
C TYR A 197 6.66 -2.84 -6.45
N ALA A 198 7.73 -3.02 -7.22
CA ALA A 198 8.26 -4.34 -7.56
C ALA A 198 8.68 -5.13 -6.31
N ARG A 199 9.37 -4.47 -5.36
CA ARG A 199 9.72 -5.07 -4.07
C ARG A 199 8.49 -5.37 -3.22
N PHE A 200 7.51 -4.45 -3.20
CA PHE A 200 6.25 -4.69 -2.49
C PHE A 200 5.53 -5.94 -3.02
N PHE A 201 5.41 -6.10 -4.35
CA PHE A 201 4.81 -7.28 -4.97
C PHE A 201 5.63 -8.56 -4.72
N SER A 202 6.97 -8.48 -4.74
CA SER A 202 7.85 -9.60 -4.39
C SER A 202 7.57 -10.10 -2.96
N HIS A 203 7.54 -9.18 -1.98
CA HIS A 203 7.17 -9.51 -0.60
C HIS A 203 5.75 -10.08 -0.49
N PHE A 204 4.78 -9.52 -1.21
CA PHE A 204 3.42 -10.04 -1.23
C PHE A 204 3.35 -11.48 -1.75
N PHE A 205 4.02 -11.79 -2.87
CA PHE A 205 4.06 -13.16 -3.40
C PHE A 205 4.82 -14.13 -2.49
N HIS A 206 5.88 -13.67 -1.83
CA HIS A 206 6.57 -14.43 -0.80
C HIS A 206 5.61 -14.80 0.35
N ASP A 207 4.85 -13.83 0.86
CA ASP A 207 3.93 -14.04 1.98
C ASP A 207 2.77 -14.97 1.61
N LEU A 208 2.37 -14.97 0.33
CA LEU A 208 1.44 -15.96 -0.25
C LEU A 208 2.08 -17.33 -0.53
N LYS A 209 3.39 -17.50 -0.26
CA LYS A 209 4.16 -18.71 -0.55
C LYS A 209 4.18 -19.09 -2.04
N MET A 210 4.11 -18.09 -2.91
CA MET A 210 4.20 -18.27 -4.36
C MET A 210 5.65 -18.24 -4.87
N THR A 211 6.58 -17.72 -4.07
CA THR A 211 8.04 -17.80 -4.28
C THR A 211 8.75 -17.82 -2.93
N LYS A 212 9.94 -18.43 -2.87
CA LYS A 212 10.82 -18.39 -1.68
C LYS A 212 11.62 -17.08 -1.56
N HIS A 213 11.68 -16.28 -2.62
CA HIS A 213 12.49 -15.06 -2.68
C HIS A 213 11.71 -13.87 -2.16
N LYS A 214 12.39 -12.94 -1.47
CA LYS A 214 11.82 -11.72 -0.89
C LYS A 214 12.19 -10.50 -1.71
#